data_AF-A0A9X2CYB2-F1
#
_entry.id   AF-A0A9X2CYB2-F1
#
_cell.length_a   1.000
_cell.length_b   1.000
_cell.length_c   1.000
_cell.angle_alpha   90.00
_cell.angle_beta   90.00
_cell.angle_gamma   90.00
#
_symmetry.space_group_name_H-M   'P 1'
#
loop_
_entity.id
_entity.type
_entity.pdbx_description
1 polymer ?
#
loop_
_entity_poly.entity_id
_entity_poly.type
_entity_poly.pdbx_seq_one_letter_code
_entity_poly.pdbx_strand_id
1 'polypeptide(L)'
;MNQSLSLQQSSRFLFATVSMITCLILLINVSFKIIILRGLIFAVSSLLCPLIAGLYLLTLRKCTFKEQRHVLNVSLMTLYTFCIGVYVLVNLPAAEYMLDNPVYQIIFEDIPKKFFATTISFMLSFYLPHLLFCTKSNRVLSSPKQCMLLALLGGLSFFAIDFFLLFSDPHAHSFKQIFFDSLMVASLVLLIIGLSYLSFLLSNKQHKQVALKLNPGDDVFPLYHYLICFAVAVMLICIACEYRIVAFSKDGILAASCIFFPFTMIISSLIGELWGYHANLKLALVLIGAQFIFDAFLMGIVAFPSPPFFNLNPFYNYIVPRRLPAASLSLFVTFISNAMLLHYLKHSKCKLHRSLRILIANICASSLLCLVDYSLLFGGIYPYDQIINLVANVWQYKLLMTLISLPLILWLCKYLQENNIRVLQIKV
;
A
#
# COMPACT_ATOMS: atom_id res chain seq x y z
N MET A 1 -32.68 -10.40 0.29
CA MET A 1 -31.72 -11.21 1.08
C MET A 1 -30.42 -11.58 0.36
N ASN A 2 -30.32 -11.54 -0.98
CA ASN A 2 -29.06 -11.87 -1.69
C ASN A 2 -28.03 -10.73 -1.78
N GLN A 3 -28.43 -9.46 -1.62
CA GLN A 3 -27.52 -8.32 -1.68
C GLN A 3 -26.54 -8.26 -0.49
N SER A 4 -26.97 -8.65 0.72
CA SER A 4 -26.11 -8.61 1.92
C SER A 4 -24.96 -9.63 1.87
N LEU A 5 -25.15 -10.78 1.23
CA LEU A 5 -24.10 -11.79 1.02
C LEU A 5 -23.03 -11.32 0.02
N SER A 6 -23.43 -10.68 -1.09
CA SER A 6 -22.49 -10.13 -2.08
C SER A 6 -21.61 -8.99 -1.51
N LEU A 7 -22.20 -8.12 -0.67
CA LEU A 7 -21.50 -7.05 0.04
C LEU A 7 -20.48 -7.57 1.07
N GLN A 8 -20.82 -8.67 1.76
CA GLN A 8 -19.93 -9.26 2.77
C GLN A 8 -18.74 -9.98 2.12
N GLN A 9 -18.94 -10.57 0.93
CA GLN A 9 -17.90 -11.24 0.16
C GLN A 9 -16.90 -10.24 -0.44
N SER A 10 -17.39 -9.12 -1.00
CA SER A 10 -16.52 -8.07 -1.56
C SER A 10 -15.70 -7.32 -0.49
N SER A 11 -16.22 -7.18 0.73
CA SER A 11 -15.52 -6.54 1.85
C SER A 11 -14.29 -7.34 2.31
N ARG A 12 -14.40 -8.68 2.32
CA ARG A 12 -13.29 -9.57 2.70
C ARG A 12 -12.18 -9.54 1.67
N PHE A 13 -12.53 -9.54 0.39
CA PHE A 13 -11.58 -9.34 -0.70
C PHE A 13 -10.81 -8.03 -0.53
N LEU A 14 -11.51 -6.91 -0.33
CA LEU A 14 -10.87 -5.60 -0.15
C LEU A 14 -9.92 -5.56 1.05
N PHE A 15 -10.36 -6.13 2.18
CA PHE A 15 -9.52 -6.17 3.37
C PHE A 15 -8.24 -6.98 3.14
N ALA A 16 -8.38 -8.15 2.50
CA ALA A 16 -7.26 -9.02 2.19
C ALA A 16 -6.28 -8.37 1.18
N THR A 17 -6.79 -7.74 0.11
CA THR A 17 -5.94 -7.04 -0.87
C THR A 17 -5.20 -5.87 -0.25
N VAL A 18 -5.90 -5.00 0.49
CA VAL A 18 -5.29 -3.84 1.14
C VAL A 18 -4.23 -4.27 2.14
N SER A 19 -4.49 -5.32 2.93
CA SER A 19 -3.51 -5.85 3.90
C SER A 19 -2.28 -6.45 3.20
N MET A 20 -2.46 -7.15 2.07
CA MET A 20 -1.34 -7.66 1.29
C MET A 20 -0.49 -6.52 0.69
N ILE A 21 -1.15 -5.50 0.14
CA ILE A 21 -0.49 -4.30 -0.43
C ILE A 21 0.32 -3.57 0.65
N THR A 22 -0.29 -3.29 1.80
CA THR A 22 0.39 -2.57 2.89
C THR A 22 1.60 -3.35 3.39
N CYS A 23 1.47 -4.66 3.58
CA CYS A 23 2.56 -5.49 4.06
C CYS A 23 3.71 -5.63 3.05
N LEU A 24 3.39 -5.76 1.76
CA LEU A 24 4.41 -5.78 0.69
C LEU A 24 5.18 -4.46 0.58
N ILE A 25 4.47 -3.32 0.63
CA ILE A 25 5.13 -2.00 0.58
C ILE A 25 5.97 -1.76 1.84
N LEU A 26 5.49 -2.20 3.00
CA LEU A 26 6.26 -2.17 4.24
C LEU A 26 7.54 -3.01 4.14
N LEU A 27 7.45 -4.24 3.61
CA LEU A 27 8.60 -5.12 3.41
C LEU A 27 9.67 -4.44 2.57
N ILE A 28 9.28 -3.81 1.46
CA ILE A 28 10.25 -3.10 0.62
C ILE A 28 10.94 -1.97 1.39
N ASN A 29 10.17 -1.13 2.08
CA ASN A 29 10.72 0.02 2.81
C ASN A 29 11.73 -0.39 3.89
N VAL A 30 11.59 -1.59 4.46
CA VAL A 30 12.39 -2.06 5.59
C VAL A 30 13.29 -3.25 5.25
N SER A 31 13.42 -3.60 3.98
CA SER A 31 14.12 -4.78 3.45
C SER A 31 15.58 -4.93 3.89
N PHE A 32 16.35 -3.84 3.97
CA PHE A 32 17.75 -3.88 4.45
C PHE A 32 17.92 -3.75 5.95
N LYS A 33 16.83 -3.55 6.72
CA LYS A 33 16.99 -3.39 8.17
C LYS A 33 17.30 -4.73 8.82
N ILE A 34 18.38 -4.74 9.60
CA ILE A 34 18.82 -5.85 10.43
C ILE A 34 18.58 -5.48 11.89
N ILE A 35 18.06 -6.43 12.66
CA ILE A 35 17.77 -6.30 14.10
C ILE A 35 18.79 -7.13 14.87
N ILE A 36 19.30 -6.58 15.98
CA ILE A 36 20.10 -7.33 16.96
C ILE A 36 19.29 -7.52 18.24
N LEU A 37 18.99 -8.75 18.62
CA LEU A 37 18.24 -9.03 19.85
C LEU A 37 18.90 -10.16 20.64
N ARG A 38 19.44 -9.83 21.83
CA ARG A 38 20.05 -10.80 22.76
C ARG A 38 21.06 -11.77 22.08
N GLY A 39 21.84 -11.27 21.13
CA GLY A 39 22.85 -12.03 20.39
C GLY A 39 22.40 -12.60 19.03
N LEU A 40 21.10 -12.63 18.74
CA LEU A 40 20.59 -12.97 17.41
C LEU A 40 20.67 -11.76 16.49
N ILE A 41 21.17 -11.96 15.27
CA ILE A 41 21.27 -10.93 14.24
C ILE A 41 20.40 -11.36 13.06
N PHE A 42 19.24 -10.76 12.87
CA PHE A 42 18.31 -11.19 11.81
C PHE A 42 17.73 -10.02 11.01
N ALA A 43 17.42 -10.27 9.74
CA ALA A 43 16.79 -9.28 8.87
C ALA A 43 15.29 -9.18 9.15
N VAL A 44 14.72 -7.97 9.07
CA VAL A 44 13.28 -7.74 9.27
C VAL A 44 12.42 -8.56 8.30
N SER A 45 12.92 -8.87 7.11
CA SER A 45 12.24 -9.74 6.14
C SER A 45 11.84 -11.10 6.73
N SER A 46 12.59 -11.63 7.71
CA SER A 46 12.23 -12.86 8.45
C SER A 46 10.94 -12.78 9.26
N LEU A 47 10.49 -11.57 9.63
CA LEU A 47 9.22 -11.36 10.33
C LEU A 47 8.09 -11.04 9.34
N LEU A 48 8.37 -10.20 8.35
CA LEU A 48 7.36 -9.73 7.39
C LEU A 48 6.99 -10.77 6.33
N CYS A 49 7.94 -11.57 5.84
CA CYS A 49 7.66 -12.61 4.84
C CYS A 49 6.67 -13.68 5.36
N PRO A 50 6.84 -14.21 6.59
CA PRO A 50 5.83 -15.07 7.21
C PRO A 50 4.46 -14.43 7.40
N LEU A 51 4.40 -13.13 7.73
CA LEU A 51 3.13 -12.41 7.84
C LEU A 51 2.40 -12.34 6.50
N ILE A 52 3.11 -12.08 5.41
CA ILE A 52 2.56 -12.12 4.04
C ILE A 52 2.05 -13.53 3.71
N ALA A 53 2.77 -14.57 4.10
CA ALA A 53 2.32 -15.95 3.95
C ALA A 53 1.03 -16.25 4.74
N GLY A 54 0.90 -15.70 5.96
CA GLY A 54 -0.30 -15.78 6.77
C GLY A 54 -1.50 -15.07 6.13
N LEU A 55 -1.29 -13.87 5.58
CA LEU A 55 -2.31 -13.14 4.81
C LEU A 55 -2.71 -13.91 3.54
N TYR A 56 -1.74 -14.52 2.85
CA TYR A 56 -2.00 -15.39 1.71
C TYR A 56 -2.83 -16.62 2.12
N LEU A 57 -2.52 -17.27 3.25
CA LEU A 57 -3.32 -18.37 3.79
C LEU A 57 -4.77 -17.94 4.09
N LEU A 58 -4.96 -16.73 4.64
CA LEU A 58 -6.28 -16.16 4.84
C LEU A 58 -7.02 -15.95 3.51
N THR A 59 -6.33 -15.50 2.45
CA THR A 59 -6.92 -15.34 1.12
C THR A 59 -7.32 -16.68 0.51
N LEU A 60 -6.48 -17.71 0.63
CA LEU A 60 -6.78 -19.07 0.15
C LEU A 60 -8.04 -19.66 0.81
N ARG A 61 -8.34 -19.26 2.05
CA ARG A 61 -9.46 -19.82 2.80
C ARG A 61 -10.76 -19.02 2.68
N LYS A 62 -10.65 -17.69 2.64
CA LYS A 62 -11.82 -16.80 2.73
C LYS A 62 -12.30 -16.29 1.37
N CYS A 63 -11.48 -16.37 0.33
CA CYS A 63 -11.79 -15.85 -1.00
C CYS A 63 -12.08 -16.95 -2.01
N THR A 64 -12.86 -16.64 -3.04
CA THR A 64 -13.09 -17.53 -4.19
C THR A 64 -11.82 -17.68 -5.03
N PHE A 65 -11.76 -18.69 -5.90
CA PHE A 65 -10.59 -18.87 -6.77
C PHE A 65 -10.30 -17.67 -7.69
N LYS A 66 -11.37 -17.03 -8.22
CA LYS A 66 -11.22 -15.81 -9.01
C LYS A 66 -10.70 -14.65 -8.15
N GLU A 67 -11.27 -14.45 -6.97
CA GLU A 67 -10.80 -13.44 -6.01
C GLU A 67 -9.33 -13.64 -5.63
N GLN A 68 -8.90 -14.87 -5.35
CA GLN A 68 -7.50 -15.19 -5.02
C GLN A 68 -6.55 -14.75 -6.12
N ARG A 69 -6.88 -15.05 -7.38
CA ARG A 69 -6.10 -14.57 -8.54
C ARG A 69 -6.09 -13.06 -8.63
N HIS A 70 -7.21 -12.40 -8.38
CA HIS A 70 -7.27 -10.95 -8.39
C HIS A 70 -6.45 -10.33 -7.26
N VAL A 71 -6.42 -10.93 -6.06
CA VAL A 71 -5.53 -10.48 -4.98
C VAL A 71 -4.09 -10.53 -5.44
N LEU A 72 -3.64 -11.69 -5.96
CA LEU A 72 -2.27 -11.87 -6.41
C LEU A 72 -1.89 -10.95 -7.57
N ASN A 73 -2.78 -10.77 -8.56
CA ASN A 73 -2.57 -9.85 -9.67
C ASN A 73 -2.44 -8.40 -9.18
N VAL A 74 -3.33 -7.97 -8.28
CA VAL A 74 -3.28 -6.61 -7.72
C VAL A 74 -2.01 -6.41 -6.89
N SER A 75 -1.63 -7.39 -6.06
CA SER A 75 -0.37 -7.35 -5.30
C SER A 75 0.85 -7.24 -6.22
N LEU A 76 0.91 -8.02 -7.30
CA LEU A 76 1.99 -7.95 -8.28
C LEU A 76 2.02 -6.59 -9.01
N MET A 77 0.84 -6.09 -9.42
CA MET A 77 0.73 -4.77 -10.06
C MET A 77 1.17 -3.66 -9.11
N THR A 78 0.83 -3.74 -7.83
CA THR A 78 1.31 -2.82 -6.79
C THR A 78 2.83 -2.80 -6.69
N LEU A 79 3.49 -3.97 -6.73
CA LEU A 79 4.95 -4.06 -6.71
C LEU A 79 5.56 -3.38 -7.95
N TYR A 80 4.99 -3.59 -9.13
CA TYR A 80 5.42 -2.92 -10.35
C TYR A 80 5.18 -1.42 -10.34
N THR A 81 4.00 -0.95 -9.91
CA THR A 81 3.71 0.49 -9.85
C THR A 81 4.60 1.18 -8.83
N PHE A 82 4.90 0.52 -7.70
CA PHE A 82 5.86 1.01 -6.72
C PHE A 82 7.26 1.10 -7.33
N CYS A 83 7.73 0.06 -8.04
CA CYS A 83 9.03 0.06 -8.70
C CYS A 83 9.15 1.18 -9.75
N ILE A 84 8.13 1.37 -10.60
CA ILE A 84 8.09 2.44 -11.60
C ILE A 84 8.07 3.80 -10.92
N GLY A 85 7.22 3.97 -9.91
CA GLY A 85 7.12 5.19 -9.12
C GLY A 85 8.49 5.58 -8.58
N VAL A 86 9.10 4.70 -7.79
CA VAL A 86 10.40 5.00 -7.19
C VAL A 86 11.51 5.15 -8.24
N TYR A 87 11.52 4.39 -9.33
CA TYR A 87 12.48 4.61 -10.42
C TYR A 87 12.37 6.03 -11.01
N VAL A 88 11.16 6.51 -11.25
CA VAL A 88 10.94 7.90 -11.71
C VAL A 88 11.45 8.89 -10.67
N LEU A 89 11.19 8.65 -9.38
CA LEU A 89 11.72 9.50 -8.32
C LEU A 89 13.26 9.49 -8.28
N VAL A 90 13.88 8.30 -8.36
CA VAL A 90 15.33 8.11 -8.24
C VAL A 90 16.10 8.89 -9.29
N ASN A 91 15.57 8.97 -10.50
CA ASN A 91 16.19 9.68 -11.60
C ASN A 91 15.93 11.19 -11.61
N LEU A 92 15.13 11.73 -10.69
CA LEU A 92 14.95 13.17 -10.54
C LEU A 92 16.11 13.78 -9.72
N PRO A 93 16.61 14.98 -10.11
CA PRO A 93 17.72 15.63 -9.40
C PRO A 93 17.36 15.89 -7.93
N ALA A 94 18.18 15.37 -7.03
CA ALA A 94 18.04 15.63 -5.60
C ALA A 94 18.46 17.08 -5.29
N ALA A 95 17.90 17.66 -4.24
CA ALA A 95 18.35 18.97 -3.76
C ALA A 95 19.81 18.91 -3.25
N GLU A 96 20.60 19.96 -3.52
CA GLU A 96 22.06 19.99 -3.33
C GLU A 96 22.51 19.62 -1.90
N TYR A 97 21.71 19.93 -0.88
CA TYR A 97 21.99 19.63 0.54
C TYR A 97 21.79 18.16 0.95
N MET A 98 21.32 17.27 0.06
CA MET A 98 21.17 15.83 0.33
C MET A 98 22.28 14.96 -0.26
N LEU A 99 23.18 15.52 -1.07
CA LEU A 99 24.20 14.76 -1.81
C LEU A 99 25.22 14.06 -0.90
N ASP A 100 25.55 14.64 0.25
CA ASP A 100 26.64 14.17 1.12
C ASP A 100 26.19 13.18 2.23
N ASN A 101 24.93 12.76 2.26
CA ASN A 101 24.44 11.84 3.29
C ASN A 101 24.61 10.36 2.84
N PRO A 102 25.55 9.59 3.42
CA PRO A 102 25.82 8.21 3.00
C PRO A 102 24.62 7.28 3.22
N VAL A 103 23.79 7.57 4.23
CA VAL A 103 22.55 6.83 4.47
C VAL A 103 21.54 7.05 3.35
N TYR A 104 21.51 8.27 2.79
CA TYR A 104 20.63 8.60 1.69
C TYR A 104 21.09 7.90 0.40
N GLN A 105 22.40 7.92 0.11
CA GLN A 105 22.95 7.22 -1.05
C GLN A 105 22.69 5.70 -0.99
N ILE A 106 22.98 5.04 0.14
CA ILE A 106 22.73 3.59 0.30
C ILE A 106 21.22 3.26 0.19
N ILE A 107 20.35 4.08 0.79
CA ILE A 107 18.91 3.83 0.71
C ILE A 107 18.41 3.93 -0.73
N PHE A 108 18.90 4.87 -1.54
CA PHE A 108 18.37 5.18 -2.87
C PHE A 108 19.11 4.53 -4.05
N GLU A 109 20.40 4.21 -3.93
CA GLU A 109 21.15 3.44 -4.95
C GLU A 109 20.74 1.96 -4.94
N ASP A 110 20.50 1.38 -3.77
CA ASP A 110 20.10 -0.03 -3.64
C ASP A 110 18.57 -0.24 -3.71
N ILE A 111 17.80 0.83 -3.87
CA ILE A 111 16.33 0.78 -3.97
C ILE A 111 15.84 -0.11 -5.11
N PRO A 112 16.43 -0.06 -6.34
CA PRO A 112 16.07 -0.98 -7.42
C PRO A 112 16.26 -2.44 -6.99
N LYS A 113 17.35 -2.74 -6.29
CA LYS A 113 17.66 -4.10 -5.79
C LYS A 113 16.57 -4.60 -4.84
N LYS A 114 16.08 -3.75 -3.91
CA LYS A 114 14.96 -4.06 -3.01
C LYS A 114 13.71 -4.50 -3.77
N PHE A 115 13.38 -3.80 -4.85
CA PHE A 115 12.20 -4.11 -5.66
C PHE A 115 12.35 -5.39 -6.46
N PHE A 116 13.48 -5.57 -7.13
CA PHE A 116 13.72 -6.77 -7.92
C PHE A 116 13.68 -8.00 -7.03
N ALA A 117 14.33 -7.94 -5.86
CA ALA A 117 14.32 -9.02 -4.88
C ALA A 117 12.89 -9.39 -4.45
N THR A 118 12.14 -8.42 -3.92
CA THR A 118 10.78 -8.64 -3.41
C THR A 118 9.80 -9.08 -4.50
N THR A 119 9.89 -8.49 -5.71
CA THR A 119 8.98 -8.80 -6.82
C THR A 119 9.22 -10.20 -7.38
N ILE A 120 10.48 -10.55 -7.65
CA ILE A 120 10.85 -11.89 -8.14
C ILE A 120 10.50 -12.94 -7.08
N SER A 121 10.84 -12.66 -5.82
CA SER A 121 10.55 -13.56 -4.72
C SER A 121 9.04 -13.80 -4.56
N PHE A 122 8.22 -12.75 -4.63
CA PHE A 122 6.76 -12.86 -4.52
C PHE A 122 6.17 -13.66 -5.68
N MET A 123 6.67 -13.41 -6.89
CA MET A 123 6.25 -14.11 -8.10
C MET A 123 6.56 -15.61 -8.03
N LEU A 124 7.78 -15.99 -7.64
CA LEU A 124 8.20 -17.38 -7.53
C LEU A 124 7.54 -18.13 -6.37
N SER A 125 7.21 -17.43 -5.28
CA SER A 125 6.76 -18.06 -4.03
C SER A 125 5.25 -18.18 -3.89
N PHE A 126 4.49 -17.21 -4.41
CA PHE A 126 3.03 -17.21 -4.29
C PHE A 126 2.34 -17.25 -5.65
N TYR A 127 2.76 -16.41 -6.60
CA TYR A 127 2.06 -16.25 -7.88
C TYR A 127 2.15 -17.50 -8.77
N LEU A 128 3.37 -17.96 -9.05
CA LEU A 128 3.64 -19.10 -9.92
C LEU A 128 3.11 -20.42 -9.32
N PRO A 129 3.34 -20.75 -8.03
CA PRO A 129 2.78 -21.96 -7.43
C PRO A 129 1.25 -21.95 -7.42
N HIS A 130 0.62 -20.80 -7.16
CA HIS A 130 -0.84 -20.70 -7.24
C HIS A 130 -1.36 -20.98 -8.66
N LEU A 131 -0.69 -20.46 -9.68
CA LEU A 131 -1.05 -20.69 -11.07
C LEU A 131 -0.87 -22.16 -11.46
N LEU A 132 0.21 -22.82 -11.04
CA LEU A 132 0.51 -24.20 -11.39
C LEU A 132 -0.38 -25.21 -10.63
N PHE A 133 -0.53 -25.05 -9.31
CA PHE A 133 -1.19 -26.05 -8.48
C PHE A 133 -2.71 -25.87 -8.36
N CYS A 134 -3.22 -24.65 -8.53
CA CYS A 134 -4.65 -24.37 -8.37
C CYS A 134 -5.44 -24.31 -9.69
N THR A 135 -4.82 -24.51 -10.85
CA THR A 135 -5.49 -24.48 -12.18
C THR A 135 -6.19 -25.76 -12.59
N LYS A 136 -5.71 -26.94 -12.16
CA LYS A 136 -6.16 -28.24 -12.71
C LYS A 136 -6.96 -29.12 -11.77
N SER A 137 -6.99 -28.85 -10.46
CA SER A 137 -7.69 -29.70 -9.50
C SER A 137 -8.13 -28.91 -8.27
N ASN A 138 -9.45 -28.75 -8.08
CA ASN A 138 -10.06 -28.20 -6.86
C ASN A 138 -9.67 -28.98 -5.58
N ARG A 139 -9.01 -30.14 -5.70
CA ARG A 139 -8.60 -30.97 -4.55
C ARG A 139 -7.62 -30.25 -3.62
N VAL A 140 -6.66 -29.49 -4.16
CA VAL A 140 -5.66 -28.76 -3.34
C VAL A 140 -6.32 -27.67 -2.50
N LEU A 141 -7.23 -26.87 -3.11
CA LEU A 141 -8.00 -25.85 -2.40
C LEU A 141 -9.03 -26.44 -1.43
N SER A 142 -9.50 -27.66 -1.70
CA SER A 142 -10.54 -28.31 -0.88
C SER A 142 -10.02 -28.78 0.48
N SER A 143 -8.73 -29.16 0.55
CA SER A 143 -8.15 -29.66 1.80
C SER A 143 -7.43 -28.51 2.54
N PRO A 144 -7.88 -28.17 3.76
CA PRO A 144 -7.31 -27.03 4.49
C PRO A 144 -5.83 -27.26 4.88
N LYS A 145 -5.43 -28.53 5.02
CA LYS A 145 -4.03 -28.90 5.29
C LYS A 145 -3.12 -28.60 4.10
N GLN A 146 -3.56 -28.85 2.86
CA GLN A 146 -2.76 -28.55 1.67
C GLN A 146 -2.67 -27.04 1.41
N CYS A 147 -3.75 -26.27 1.66
CA CYS A 147 -3.68 -24.80 1.60
C CYS A 147 -2.66 -24.24 2.61
N MET A 148 -2.66 -24.78 3.83
CA MET A 148 -1.68 -24.40 4.85
C MET A 148 -0.25 -24.73 4.39
N LEU A 149 -0.02 -25.95 3.91
CA LEU A 149 1.30 -26.36 3.43
C LEU A 149 1.79 -25.50 2.26
N LEU A 150 0.91 -25.19 1.31
CA LEU A 150 1.22 -24.30 0.18
C LEU A 150 1.62 -22.89 0.66
N ALA A 151 0.87 -22.31 1.60
CA ALA A 151 1.18 -20.99 2.13
C ALA A 151 2.48 -20.97 2.96
N LEU A 152 2.71 -21.99 3.79
CA LEU A 152 3.93 -22.08 4.61
C LEU A 152 5.18 -22.30 3.77
N LEU A 153 5.13 -23.19 2.77
CA LEU A 153 6.24 -23.39 1.83
C LEU A 153 6.49 -22.12 1.01
N GLY A 154 5.44 -21.46 0.53
CA GLY A 154 5.54 -20.17 -0.14
C GLY A 154 6.16 -19.10 0.76
N GLY A 155 5.81 -19.05 2.05
CA GLY A 155 6.41 -18.10 2.99
C GLY A 155 7.90 -18.33 3.23
N LEU A 156 8.31 -19.60 3.35
CA LEU A 156 9.71 -19.96 3.54
C LEU A 156 10.54 -19.70 2.27
N SER A 157 10.01 -20.05 1.09
CA SER A 157 10.66 -19.72 -0.18
C SER A 157 10.74 -18.21 -0.41
N PHE A 158 9.68 -17.48 -0.03
CA PHE A 158 9.62 -16.03 -0.18
C PHE A 158 10.72 -15.35 0.65
N PHE A 159 10.87 -15.74 1.90
CA PHE A 159 11.96 -15.25 2.73
C PHE A 159 13.34 -15.62 2.15
N ALA A 160 13.56 -16.88 1.77
CA ALA A 160 14.87 -17.36 1.34
C ALA A 160 15.34 -16.69 0.04
N ILE A 161 14.46 -16.59 -0.97
CA ILE A 161 14.77 -15.95 -2.25
C ILE A 161 14.96 -14.44 -2.06
N ASP A 162 14.09 -13.79 -1.28
CA ASP A 162 14.18 -12.35 -1.01
C ASP A 162 15.49 -11.99 -0.30
N PHE A 163 15.82 -12.69 0.78
CA PHE A 163 17.06 -12.48 1.52
C PHE A 163 18.30 -12.71 0.63
N PHE A 164 18.30 -13.78 -0.17
CA PHE A 164 19.42 -14.09 -1.04
C PHE A 164 19.64 -13.01 -2.10
N LEU A 165 18.56 -12.52 -2.73
CA LEU A 165 18.65 -11.44 -3.72
C LEU A 165 19.05 -10.09 -3.11
N LEU A 166 18.67 -9.81 -1.85
CA LEU A 166 19.03 -8.58 -1.16
C LEU A 166 20.51 -8.54 -0.74
N PHE A 167 21.02 -9.63 -0.15
CA PHE A 167 22.31 -9.62 0.57
C PHE A 167 23.45 -10.39 -0.13
N SER A 168 23.24 -10.92 -1.34
CA SER A 168 24.26 -11.69 -2.08
C SER A 168 25.51 -10.89 -2.46
N ASP A 169 25.35 -9.63 -2.88
CA ASP A 169 26.45 -8.77 -3.36
C ASP A 169 26.53 -7.42 -2.60
N PRO A 170 27.73 -6.92 -2.21
CA PRO A 170 28.91 -7.64 -1.74
C PRO A 170 28.77 -7.99 -0.24
N HIS A 171 29.44 -9.07 0.18
CA HIS A 171 29.31 -9.75 1.47
C HIS A 171 29.03 -8.84 2.67
N ALA A 172 27.78 -8.86 3.16
CA ALA A 172 27.47 -8.41 4.51
C ALA A 172 28.44 -9.09 5.47
N HIS A 173 29.16 -8.31 6.29
CA HIS A 173 29.95 -8.85 7.40
C HIS A 173 29.03 -9.79 8.19
N SER A 174 29.30 -11.11 8.15
CA SER A 174 28.48 -12.19 8.74
C SER A 174 27.22 -12.68 7.99
N PHE A 175 27.16 -12.60 6.65
CA PHE A 175 26.04 -13.10 5.82
C PHE A 175 25.48 -14.47 6.27
N LYS A 176 26.36 -15.46 6.50
CA LYS A 176 25.94 -16.82 6.91
C LYS A 176 25.18 -16.82 8.24
N GLN A 177 25.71 -16.11 9.24
CA GLN A 177 25.08 -16.02 10.56
C GLN A 177 23.71 -15.34 10.44
N ILE A 178 23.66 -14.19 9.75
CA ILE A 178 22.42 -13.44 9.58
C ILE A 178 21.36 -14.29 8.86
N PHE A 179 21.76 -15.05 7.84
CA PHE A 179 20.85 -15.94 7.12
C PHE A 179 20.28 -17.03 8.02
N PHE A 180 21.11 -17.73 8.79
CA PHE A 180 20.63 -18.81 9.67
C PHE A 180 19.74 -18.30 10.81
N ASP A 181 20.14 -17.20 11.46
CA ASP A 181 19.33 -16.55 12.50
C ASP A 181 17.98 -16.10 11.93
N SER A 182 17.99 -15.48 10.75
CA SER A 182 16.77 -15.03 10.06
C SER A 182 15.89 -16.20 9.61
N LEU A 183 16.47 -17.30 9.11
CA LEU A 183 15.74 -18.50 8.72
C LEU A 183 15.08 -19.16 9.94
N MET A 184 15.80 -19.22 11.06
CA MET A 184 15.27 -19.74 12.32
C MET A 184 14.06 -18.93 12.77
N VAL A 185 14.18 -17.59 12.81
CA VAL A 185 13.07 -16.68 13.16
C VAL A 185 11.89 -16.85 12.20
N ALA A 186 12.13 -16.85 10.88
CA ALA A 186 11.08 -17.00 9.88
C ALA A 186 10.34 -18.33 10.01
N SER A 187 11.07 -19.42 10.23
CA SER A 187 10.49 -20.75 10.43
C SER A 187 9.63 -20.83 11.70
N LEU A 188 10.06 -20.19 12.79
CA LEU A 188 9.31 -20.13 14.04
C LEU A 188 8.01 -19.33 13.90
N VAL A 189 8.05 -18.18 13.22
CA VAL A 189 6.84 -17.38 12.96
C VAL A 189 5.87 -18.14 12.04
N LEU A 190 6.37 -18.77 10.97
CA LEU A 190 5.56 -19.62 10.09
C LEU A 190 4.92 -20.79 10.85
N LEU A 191 5.66 -21.41 11.78
CA LEU A 191 5.15 -22.48 12.62
C LEU A 191 4.02 -21.99 13.52
N ILE A 192 4.16 -20.82 14.15
CA ILE A 192 3.10 -20.21 14.97
C ILE A 192 1.84 -19.93 14.11
N ILE A 193 2.01 -19.41 12.89
CA ILE A 193 0.90 -19.17 11.95
C ILE A 193 0.22 -20.50 11.57
N GLY A 194 1.00 -21.54 11.27
CA GLY A 194 0.47 -22.87 10.96
C GLY A 194 -0.29 -23.51 12.13
N LEU A 195 0.27 -23.46 13.35
CA LEU A 195 -0.36 -24.01 14.55
C LEU A 195 -1.62 -23.26 14.94
N SER A 196 -1.59 -21.92 14.90
CA SER A 196 -2.78 -21.09 15.17
C SER A 196 -3.89 -21.37 14.15
N TYR A 197 -3.56 -21.55 12.87
CA TYR A 197 -4.53 -21.94 11.84
C TYR A 197 -5.12 -23.34 12.11
N LEU A 198 -4.30 -24.32 12.46
CA LEU A 198 -4.78 -25.68 12.78
C LEU A 198 -5.64 -25.69 14.04
N SER A 199 -5.25 -24.95 15.07
CA SER A 199 -6.03 -24.78 16.31
C SER A 199 -7.41 -24.17 16.01
N PHE A 200 -7.44 -23.10 15.21
CA PHE A 200 -8.68 -22.48 14.75
C PHE A 200 -9.55 -23.48 13.96
N LEU A 201 -8.94 -24.28 13.10
CA LEU A 201 -9.66 -25.30 12.33
C LEU A 201 -10.21 -26.43 13.20
N LEU A 202 -9.47 -26.84 14.23
CA LEU A 202 -9.89 -27.87 15.17
C LEU A 202 -11.08 -27.39 16.02
N SER A 203 -11.01 -26.14 16.50
CA SER A 203 -12.10 -25.48 17.24
C SER A 203 -13.36 -25.34 16.36
N ASN A 204 -13.21 -24.94 15.10
CA ASN A 204 -14.34 -24.73 14.20
C ASN A 204 -14.99 -26.03 13.69
N LYS A 205 -14.29 -27.18 13.79
CA LYS A 205 -14.91 -28.51 13.52
C LYS A 205 -16.03 -28.85 14.51
N GLN A 206 -16.07 -28.24 15.70
CA GLN A 206 -17.14 -28.46 16.68
C GLN A 206 -18.43 -27.68 16.36
N HIS A 207 -18.36 -26.62 15.54
CA HIS A 207 -19.52 -25.84 15.11
C HIS A 207 -19.77 -26.00 13.59
N LYS A 208 -20.50 -27.07 13.25
CA LYS A 208 -21.23 -27.34 11.99
C LYS A 208 -20.58 -26.97 10.65
N GLN A 209 -20.55 -28.01 9.80
CA GLN A 209 -20.75 -27.92 8.35
C GLN A 209 -21.93 -26.99 8.01
N VAL A 210 -21.65 -25.72 7.75
CA VAL A 210 -22.40 -24.97 6.73
C VAL A 210 -21.44 -24.89 5.56
N ALA A 211 -21.50 -25.91 4.70
CA ALA A 211 -20.89 -25.85 3.40
C ALA A 211 -21.51 -24.66 2.67
N LEU A 212 -20.75 -23.58 2.55
CA LEU A 212 -21.10 -22.42 1.77
C LEU A 212 -21.13 -22.90 0.32
N LYS A 213 -22.33 -23.28 -0.17
CA LYS A 213 -22.57 -23.50 -1.59
C LYS A 213 -22.28 -22.18 -2.29
N LEU A 214 -21.08 -22.05 -2.84
CA LEU A 214 -20.78 -21.03 -3.83
C LEU A 214 -21.63 -21.36 -5.07
N ASN A 215 -22.65 -20.56 -5.33
CA ASN A 215 -23.29 -20.56 -6.64
C ASN A 215 -22.30 -19.93 -7.64
N PRO A 216 -21.93 -20.61 -8.73
CA PRO A 216 -21.01 -20.10 -9.73
C PRO A 216 -21.74 -19.18 -10.73
N GLY A 217 -22.41 -18.15 -10.22
CA GLY A 217 -23.18 -17.21 -11.03
C GLY A 217 -22.93 -15.76 -10.62
N ASP A 218 -22.32 -15.01 -11.52
CA ASP A 218 -22.37 -13.54 -11.65
C ASP A 218 -21.62 -12.65 -10.63
N ASP A 219 -20.31 -12.83 -10.52
CA ASP A 219 -19.45 -11.85 -9.83
C ASP A 219 -18.74 -10.93 -10.84
N VAL A 220 -19.43 -9.88 -11.28
CA VAL A 220 -18.76 -8.71 -11.89
C VAL A 220 -18.00 -8.02 -10.77
N PHE A 221 -16.67 -8.17 -10.72
CA PHE A 221 -15.85 -7.45 -9.75
C PHE A 221 -16.04 -5.94 -9.94
N PRO A 222 -16.46 -5.20 -8.91
CA PRO A 222 -16.72 -3.78 -9.09
C PRO A 222 -15.38 -3.08 -9.34
N LEU A 223 -15.24 -2.40 -10.48
CA LEU A 223 -14.12 -1.49 -10.79
C LEU A 223 -13.75 -0.60 -9.58
N TYR A 224 -14.74 -0.23 -8.78
CA TYR A 224 -14.61 0.40 -7.48
C TYR A 224 -13.53 -0.19 -6.55
N HIS A 225 -13.48 -1.52 -6.39
CA HIS A 225 -12.51 -2.16 -5.48
C HIS A 225 -11.07 -2.07 -6.03
N TYR A 226 -10.89 -2.20 -7.35
CA TYR A 226 -9.58 -2.01 -7.98
C TYR A 226 -9.10 -0.57 -7.86
N LEU A 227 -9.99 0.39 -8.05
CA LEU A 227 -9.67 1.81 -7.87
C LEU A 227 -9.24 2.10 -6.43
N ILE A 228 -9.89 1.52 -5.42
CA ILE A 228 -9.44 1.65 -4.03
C ILE A 228 -8.05 1.04 -3.84
N CYS A 229 -7.83 -0.19 -4.32
CA CYS A 229 -6.54 -0.85 -4.15
C CYS A 229 -5.40 -0.06 -4.82
N PHE A 230 -5.65 0.48 -6.01
CA PHE A 230 -4.71 1.33 -6.73
C PHE A 230 -4.46 2.65 -5.98
N ALA A 231 -5.51 3.29 -5.45
CA ALA A 231 -5.37 4.49 -4.63
C ALA A 231 -4.53 4.23 -3.36
N VAL A 232 -4.74 3.09 -2.68
CA VAL A 232 -3.94 2.68 -1.53
C VAL A 232 -2.48 2.48 -1.92
N ALA A 233 -2.21 1.77 -3.03
CA ALA A 233 -0.85 1.55 -3.52
C ALA A 233 -0.12 2.88 -3.80
N VAL A 234 -0.75 3.79 -4.55
CA VAL A 234 -0.20 5.12 -4.86
C VAL A 234 0.02 5.94 -3.59
N MET A 235 -0.94 5.94 -2.65
CA MET A 235 -0.78 6.64 -1.39
C MET A 235 0.41 6.14 -0.57
N LEU A 236 0.57 4.83 -0.47
CA LEU A 236 1.70 4.24 0.26
C LEU A 236 3.04 4.52 -0.43
N ILE A 237 3.06 4.63 -1.77
CA ILE A 237 4.23 5.13 -2.52
C ILE A 237 4.55 6.57 -2.12
N CYS A 238 3.55 7.46 -2.15
CA CYS A 238 3.73 8.86 -1.77
C CYS A 238 4.31 8.98 -0.36
N ILE A 239 3.74 8.22 0.58
CA ILE A 239 4.18 8.15 1.97
C ILE A 239 5.64 7.67 2.00
N ALA A 240 5.97 6.51 1.42
CA ALA A 240 7.34 5.99 1.40
C ALA A 240 8.38 7.00 0.86
N CYS A 241 7.97 7.87 -0.07
CA CYS A 241 8.86 8.81 -0.76
C CYS A 241 8.82 10.25 -0.23
N GLU A 242 8.09 10.51 0.85
CA GLU A 242 7.83 11.84 1.38
C GLU A 242 9.10 12.63 1.75
N TYR A 243 10.16 11.94 2.17
CA TYR A 243 11.44 12.54 2.55
C TYR A 243 12.36 12.89 1.40
N ARG A 244 12.05 12.44 0.18
CA ARG A 244 12.84 12.81 -0.97
C ARG A 244 12.41 14.19 -1.43
N ILE A 245 13.34 15.13 -1.35
CA ILE A 245 13.13 16.48 -1.86
C ILE A 245 13.81 16.59 -3.22
N VAL A 246 13.03 16.92 -4.24
CA VAL A 246 13.46 17.08 -5.63
C VAL A 246 13.53 18.57 -5.95
N ALA A 247 14.62 18.97 -6.59
CA ALA A 247 14.76 20.32 -7.15
C ALA A 247 14.27 20.30 -8.60
N PHE A 248 13.11 20.90 -8.88
CA PHE A 248 12.55 20.97 -10.24
C PHE A 248 13.09 22.18 -11.03
N SER A 249 13.51 23.24 -10.33
CA SER A 249 14.14 24.45 -10.88
C SER A 249 15.08 25.07 -9.83
N LYS A 250 15.87 26.10 -10.21
CA LYS A 250 16.82 26.80 -9.32
C LYS A 250 16.20 27.27 -7.99
N ASP A 251 14.90 27.60 -7.99
CA ASP A 251 14.14 28.04 -6.80
C ASP A 251 12.96 27.10 -6.44
N GLY A 252 12.75 26.04 -7.22
CA GLY A 252 11.55 25.19 -7.16
C GLY A 252 11.80 23.87 -6.43
N ILE A 253 11.76 23.90 -5.10
CA ILE A 253 11.91 22.72 -4.25
C ILE A 253 10.54 22.05 -4.06
N LEU A 254 10.44 20.75 -4.35
CA LEU A 254 9.21 19.96 -4.21
C LEU A 254 9.47 18.65 -3.49
N ALA A 255 8.58 18.25 -2.59
CA ALA A 255 8.58 16.89 -2.06
C ALA A 255 8.18 15.91 -3.18
N ALA A 256 8.94 14.85 -3.37
CA ALA A 256 8.74 13.91 -4.47
C ALA A 256 7.40 13.15 -4.38
N SER A 257 6.88 12.98 -3.16
CA SER A 257 5.53 12.47 -2.90
C SER A 257 4.43 13.29 -3.58
N CYS A 258 4.66 14.58 -3.84
CA CYS A 258 3.69 15.46 -4.47
C CYS A 258 3.41 15.10 -5.93
N ILE A 259 4.34 14.43 -6.62
CA ILE A 259 4.19 14.03 -8.03
C ILE A 259 3.09 12.98 -8.20
N PHE A 260 2.99 12.04 -7.26
CA PHE A 260 2.06 10.92 -7.35
C PHE A 260 0.72 11.18 -6.64
N PHE A 261 0.70 12.11 -5.67
CA PHE A 261 -0.49 12.45 -4.91
C PHE A 261 -1.74 12.82 -5.76
N PRO A 262 -1.61 13.56 -6.89
CA PRO A 262 -2.74 13.88 -7.77
C PRO A 262 -3.51 12.64 -8.25
N PHE A 263 -2.84 11.50 -8.47
CA PHE A 263 -3.52 10.27 -8.90
C PHE A 263 -4.52 9.77 -7.85
N THR A 264 -4.17 9.83 -6.56
CA THR A 264 -5.10 9.45 -5.49
C THR A 264 -6.30 10.40 -5.43
N MET A 265 -6.06 11.71 -5.63
CA MET A 265 -7.13 12.71 -5.66
C MET A 265 -8.09 12.47 -6.84
N ILE A 266 -7.56 12.19 -8.04
CA ILE A 266 -8.36 11.83 -9.23
C ILE A 266 -9.31 10.68 -8.90
N ILE A 267 -8.80 9.62 -8.26
CA ILE A 267 -9.59 8.44 -7.90
C ILE A 267 -10.66 8.77 -6.86
N SER A 268 -10.33 9.58 -5.84
CA SER A 268 -11.29 10.03 -4.83
C SER A 268 -12.44 10.83 -5.45
N SER A 269 -12.14 11.81 -6.33
CA SER A 269 -13.17 12.59 -7.03
C SER A 269 -14.02 11.71 -7.95
N LEU A 270 -13.39 10.78 -8.68
CA LEU A 270 -14.09 9.83 -9.56
C LEU A 270 -15.04 8.92 -8.76
N ILE A 271 -14.59 8.42 -7.61
CA ILE A 271 -15.42 7.59 -6.74
C ILE A 271 -16.59 8.37 -6.15
N GLY A 272 -16.33 9.59 -5.66
CA GLY A 272 -17.38 10.46 -5.10
C GLY A 272 -18.44 10.86 -6.13
N GLU A 273 -18.04 11.07 -7.39
CA GLU A 273 -18.96 11.42 -8.46
C GLU A 273 -19.80 10.23 -8.96
N LEU A 274 -19.18 9.06 -9.13
CA LEU A 274 -19.84 7.87 -9.72
C LEU A 274 -20.62 7.04 -8.69
N TRP A 275 -20.03 6.77 -7.52
CA TRP A 275 -20.62 5.90 -6.49
C TRP A 275 -21.16 6.68 -5.27
N GLY A 276 -20.95 8.01 -5.23
CA GLY A 276 -21.54 8.89 -4.22
C GLY A 276 -20.75 9.00 -2.92
N TYR A 277 -21.35 9.68 -1.94
CA TYR A 277 -20.69 10.10 -0.70
C TYR A 277 -20.22 8.94 0.18
N HIS A 278 -21.08 7.96 0.45
CA HIS A 278 -20.73 6.81 1.29
C HIS A 278 -19.55 6.01 0.72
N ALA A 279 -19.47 5.87 -0.59
CA ALA A 279 -18.39 5.17 -1.26
C ALA A 279 -17.06 5.93 -1.17
N ASN A 280 -17.10 7.26 -1.25
CA ASN A 280 -15.92 8.12 -1.09
C ASN A 280 -15.43 8.16 0.36
N LEU A 281 -16.34 8.22 1.34
CA LEU A 281 -15.98 8.09 2.75
C LEU A 281 -15.34 6.73 3.06
N LYS A 282 -15.86 5.64 2.49
CA LYS A 282 -15.26 4.31 2.64
C LYS A 282 -13.84 4.29 2.08
N LEU A 283 -13.60 4.91 0.92
CA LEU A 283 -12.24 5.06 0.37
C LEU A 283 -11.35 5.85 1.34
N ALA A 284 -11.82 6.99 1.86
CA ALA A 284 -11.07 7.81 2.81
C ALA A 284 -10.66 6.99 4.06
N LEU A 285 -11.59 6.26 4.66
CA LEU A 285 -11.33 5.42 5.82
C LEU A 285 -10.35 4.29 5.52
N VAL A 286 -10.43 3.66 4.34
CA VAL A 286 -9.49 2.62 3.92
C VAL A 286 -8.08 3.20 3.71
N LEU A 287 -7.96 4.38 3.10
CA LEU A 287 -6.66 5.06 2.93
C LEU A 287 -6.03 5.40 4.28
N ILE A 288 -6.79 6.03 5.18
CA ILE A 288 -6.32 6.42 6.51
C ILE A 288 -5.95 5.19 7.34
N GLY A 289 -6.78 4.14 7.31
CA GLY A 289 -6.50 2.88 8.02
C GLY A 289 -5.25 2.18 7.49
N ALA A 290 -5.09 2.11 6.16
CA ALA A 290 -3.92 1.51 5.52
C ALA A 290 -2.63 2.26 5.87
N GLN A 291 -2.67 3.61 5.85
CA GLN A 291 -1.56 4.43 6.29
C GLN A 291 -1.24 4.19 7.76
N PHE A 292 -2.22 4.28 8.65
CA PHE A 292 -1.98 4.15 10.08
C PHE A 292 -1.34 2.81 10.42
N ILE A 293 -1.79 1.73 9.78
CA ILE A 293 -1.18 0.40 9.91
C ILE A 293 0.27 0.45 9.40
N PHE A 294 0.51 0.98 8.20
CA PHE A 294 1.86 1.10 7.64
C PHE A 294 2.81 1.86 8.57
N ASP A 295 2.40 3.04 9.07
CA ASP A 295 3.21 3.88 9.94
C ASP A 295 3.44 3.23 11.32
N ALA A 296 2.43 2.59 11.90
CA ALA A 296 2.56 1.89 13.18
C ALA A 296 3.53 0.71 13.11
N PHE A 297 3.47 -0.09 12.03
CA PHE A 297 4.44 -1.16 11.81
C PHE A 297 5.84 -0.61 11.54
N LEU A 298 5.96 0.46 10.75
CA LEU A 298 7.24 1.10 10.47
C LEU A 298 7.87 1.63 11.77
N MET A 299 7.09 2.29 12.64
CA MET A 299 7.54 2.75 13.95
C MET A 299 7.98 1.59 14.85
N GLY A 300 7.20 0.51 14.91
CA GLY A 300 7.54 -0.69 15.68
C GLY A 300 8.84 -1.33 15.19
N ILE A 301 9.04 -1.39 13.88
CA ILE A 301 10.27 -1.94 13.31
C ILE A 301 11.46 -1.01 13.57
N VAL A 302 11.29 0.31 13.43
CA VAL A 302 12.32 1.32 13.71
C VAL A 302 12.80 1.26 15.15
N ALA A 303 11.91 1.01 16.11
CA ALA A 303 12.24 0.91 17.53
C ALA A 303 13.23 -0.22 17.87
N PHE A 304 13.34 -1.26 17.04
CA PHE A 304 14.31 -2.32 17.28
C PHE A 304 15.76 -1.84 17.07
N PRO A 305 16.68 -2.26 17.96
CA PRO A 305 18.09 -1.88 17.88
C PRO A 305 18.73 -2.46 16.61
N SER A 306 19.47 -1.60 15.91
CA SER A 306 20.23 -1.94 14.71
C SER A 306 21.70 -2.17 15.07
N PRO A 307 22.45 -2.97 14.29
CA PRO A 307 23.88 -3.18 14.52
C PRO A 307 24.70 -1.88 14.53
N PRO A 308 25.82 -1.81 15.27
CA PRO A 308 26.69 -0.64 15.27
C PRO A 308 27.30 -0.36 13.89
N PHE A 309 27.46 -1.39 13.05
CA PHE A 309 27.97 -1.25 11.67
C PHE A 309 26.92 -0.75 10.67
N PHE A 310 25.62 -0.71 11.03
CA PHE A 310 24.53 -0.27 10.14
C PHE A 310 23.41 0.42 10.93
N ASN A 311 23.74 1.60 11.50
CA ASN A 311 22.85 2.32 12.40
C ASN A 311 22.04 3.43 11.71
N LEU A 312 20.82 3.10 11.27
CA LEU A 312 19.86 4.05 10.70
C LEU A 312 18.89 4.66 11.74
N ASN A 313 18.94 4.18 12.99
CA ASN A 313 17.95 4.51 14.02
C ASN A 313 17.88 6.00 14.41
N PRO A 314 18.97 6.81 14.48
CA PRO A 314 18.85 8.21 14.90
C PRO A 314 18.03 9.07 13.92
N PHE A 315 18.12 8.81 12.62
CA PHE A 315 17.32 9.49 11.59
C PHE A 315 15.83 9.14 11.72
N TYR A 316 15.51 7.85 11.79
CA TYR A 316 14.13 7.39 11.89
C TYR A 316 13.47 7.81 13.22
N ASN A 317 14.20 7.79 14.34
CA ASN A 317 13.66 8.15 15.65
C ASN A 317 13.27 9.63 15.75
N TYR A 318 13.93 10.53 15.01
CA TYR A 318 13.56 11.95 15.00
C TYR A 318 12.32 12.21 14.12
N ILE A 319 12.24 11.50 13.00
CA ILE A 319 11.32 11.81 11.92
C ILE A 319 9.98 11.07 12.06
N VAL A 320 10.03 9.77 12.37
CA VAL A 320 8.85 8.90 12.37
C VAL A 320 7.79 9.31 13.41
N PRO A 321 8.13 9.71 14.65
CA PRO A 321 7.13 10.05 15.66
C PRO A 321 6.33 11.31 15.32
N ARG A 322 6.94 12.28 14.61
CA ARG A 322 6.25 13.51 14.17
C ARG A 322 5.46 13.28 12.89
N ARG A 323 5.97 12.44 12.00
CA ARG A 323 5.34 12.09 10.73
C ARG A 323 3.99 11.42 10.91
N LEU A 324 3.91 10.42 11.79
CA LEU A 324 2.69 9.62 11.97
C LEU A 324 1.45 10.51 12.27
N PRO A 325 1.47 11.41 13.26
CA PRO A 325 0.33 12.30 13.50
C PRO A 325 0.14 13.34 12.38
N ALA A 326 1.22 13.87 11.79
CA ALA A 326 1.12 14.85 10.71
C ALA A 326 0.42 14.27 9.47
N ALA A 327 0.93 13.16 8.96
CA ALA A 327 0.43 12.54 7.74
C ALA A 327 -0.97 11.93 7.94
N SER A 328 -1.25 11.32 9.10
CA SER A 328 -2.59 10.77 9.36
C SER A 328 -3.66 11.86 9.46
N LEU A 329 -3.36 12.98 10.15
CA LEU A 329 -4.28 14.11 10.27
C LEU A 329 -4.43 14.84 8.94
N SER A 330 -3.35 15.00 8.18
CA SER A 330 -3.39 15.64 6.86
C SER A 330 -4.25 14.84 5.87
N LEU A 331 -4.13 13.50 5.84
CA LEU A 331 -5.01 12.66 5.04
C LEU A 331 -6.47 12.69 5.51
N PHE A 332 -6.68 12.65 6.83
CA PHE A 332 -8.01 12.71 7.42
C PHE A 332 -8.74 13.96 6.96
N VAL A 333 -8.11 15.14 7.15
CA VAL A 333 -8.68 16.42 6.74
C VAL A 333 -8.90 16.46 5.23
N THR A 334 -7.94 15.99 4.44
CA THR A 334 -7.99 16.10 2.97
C THR A 334 -9.10 15.26 2.36
N PHE A 335 -9.14 13.95 2.64
CA PHE A 335 -10.09 13.07 1.98
C PHE A 335 -11.52 13.21 2.51
N ILE A 336 -11.68 13.50 3.81
CA ILE A 336 -13.01 13.72 4.38
C ILE A 336 -13.56 15.08 3.93
N SER A 337 -12.76 16.14 3.94
CA SER A 337 -13.21 17.45 3.41
C SER A 337 -13.57 17.34 1.93
N ASN A 338 -12.77 16.64 1.11
CA ASN A 338 -13.08 16.39 -0.29
C ASN A 338 -14.44 15.67 -0.45
N ALA A 339 -14.66 14.61 0.31
CA ALA A 339 -15.92 13.86 0.24
C ALA A 339 -17.13 14.71 0.68
N MET A 340 -17.01 15.46 1.77
CA MET A 340 -18.07 16.31 2.31
C MET A 340 -18.39 17.48 1.38
N LEU A 341 -17.38 18.18 0.87
CA LEU A 341 -17.54 19.31 -0.06
C LEU A 341 -18.18 18.86 -1.36
N LEU A 342 -17.72 17.74 -1.93
CA LEU A 342 -18.31 17.19 -3.15
C LEU A 342 -19.79 16.83 -2.94
N HIS A 343 -20.14 16.25 -1.80
CA HIS A 343 -21.52 15.95 -1.45
C HIS A 343 -22.37 17.22 -1.28
N TYR A 344 -21.85 18.23 -0.56
CA TYR A 344 -22.53 19.49 -0.32
C TYR A 344 -22.77 20.27 -1.62
N LEU A 345 -21.74 20.41 -2.47
CA LEU A 345 -21.83 21.07 -3.76
C LEU A 345 -22.76 20.34 -4.75
N LYS A 346 -22.99 19.04 -4.56
CA LYS A 346 -23.95 18.26 -5.36
C LYS A 346 -25.41 18.54 -4.96
N HIS A 347 -25.67 18.84 -3.69
CA HIS A 347 -27.01 19.12 -3.16
C HIS A 347 -27.30 20.62 -2.99
N SER A 348 -26.31 21.47 -3.26
CA SER A 348 -26.50 22.92 -3.23
C SER A 348 -27.53 23.37 -4.27
N LYS A 349 -28.34 24.37 -3.90
CA LYS A 349 -29.37 24.97 -4.78
C LYS A 349 -28.75 25.64 -6.01
N CYS A 350 -27.48 26.01 -5.94
CA CYS A 350 -26.70 26.47 -7.08
C CYS A 350 -26.41 25.24 -7.97
N LYS A 351 -27.12 25.07 -9.09
CA LYS A 351 -26.91 24.00 -10.09
C LYS A 351 -25.52 24.09 -10.75
N LEU A 352 -24.46 23.91 -9.97
CA LEU A 352 -23.08 24.02 -10.38
C LEU A 352 -22.73 22.90 -11.36
N HIS A 353 -22.02 23.25 -12.43
CA HIS A 353 -21.50 22.26 -13.37
C HIS A 353 -20.57 21.28 -12.65
N ARG A 354 -20.61 20.01 -13.11
CA ARG A 354 -19.80 18.92 -12.56
C ARG A 354 -18.31 19.26 -12.48
N SER A 355 -17.79 19.96 -13.49
CA SER A 355 -16.40 20.43 -13.56
C SER A 355 -16.06 21.39 -12.42
N LEU A 356 -16.87 22.42 -12.20
CA LEU A 356 -16.67 23.42 -11.15
C LEU A 356 -16.73 22.81 -9.76
N ARG A 357 -17.66 21.87 -9.54
CA ARG A 357 -17.77 21.15 -8.26
C ARG A 357 -16.49 20.37 -7.93
N ILE A 358 -15.98 19.58 -8.87
CA ILE A 358 -14.76 18.79 -8.69
C ILE A 358 -13.56 19.71 -8.46
N LEU A 359 -13.46 20.80 -9.23
CA LEU A 359 -12.39 21.77 -9.10
C LEU A 359 -12.38 22.42 -7.71
N ILE A 360 -13.52 22.93 -7.24
CA ILE A 360 -13.63 23.58 -5.93
C ILE A 360 -13.30 22.59 -4.80
N ALA A 361 -13.83 21.36 -4.86
CA ALA A 361 -13.57 20.35 -3.84
C ALA A 361 -12.08 19.96 -3.77
N ASN A 362 -11.45 19.73 -4.93
CA ASN A 362 -10.03 19.34 -4.99
C ASN A 362 -9.08 20.47 -4.58
N ILE A 363 -9.39 21.72 -4.96
CA ILE A 363 -8.63 22.90 -4.53
C ILE A 363 -8.70 23.05 -3.01
N CYS A 364 -9.91 23.02 -2.44
CA CYS A 364 -10.08 23.17 -1.00
C CYS A 364 -9.39 22.05 -0.21
N ALA A 365 -9.54 20.81 -0.66
CA ALA A 365 -8.88 19.65 -0.04
C ALA A 365 -7.35 19.76 -0.13
N SER A 366 -6.79 20.15 -1.28
CA SER A 366 -5.35 20.30 -1.47
C SER A 366 -4.77 21.46 -0.65
N SER A 367 -5.52 22.56 -0.51
CA SER A 367 -5.13 23.68 0.36
C SER A 367 -5.08 23.26 1.82
N LEU A 368 -6.11 22.53 2.29
CA LEU A 368 -6.15 21.99 3.66
C LEU A 368 -5.02 20.99 3.91
N LEU A 369 -4.72 20.13 2.93
CA LEU A 369 -3.58 19.23 3.00
C LEU A 369 -2.28 20.00 3.24
N CYS A 370 -1.95 20.97 2.37
CA CYS A 370 -0.71 21.71 2.48
C CYS A 370 -0.63 22.48 3.80
N LEU A 371 -1.74 23.07 4.26
CA LEU A 371 -1.76 23.81 5.51
C LEU A 371 -1.47 22.88 6.70
N VAL A 372 -2.15 21.75 6.80
CA VAL A 372 -2.02 20.82 7.93
C VAL A 372 -0.67 20.12 7.92
N ASP A 373 -0.30 19.56 6.77
CA ASP A 373 0.87 18.71 6.61
C ASP A 373 2.15 19.47 6.93
N TYR A 374 2.38 20.60 6.26
CA TYR A 374 3.61 21.36 6.43
C TYR A 374 3.69 22.06 7.79
N SER A 375 2.56 22.48 8.37
CA SER A 375 2.54 23.06 9.72
C SER A 375 2.94 22.04 10.78
N LEU A 376 2.46 20.79 10.68
CA LEU A 376 2.77 19.73 11.65
C LEU A 376 4.16 19.12 11.43
N LEU A 377 4.57 18.96 10.17
CA LEU A 377 5.80 18.25 9.82
C LEU A 377 7.04 19.15 10.02
N PHE A 378 6.98 20.41 9.60
CA PHE A 378 8.11 21.34 9.65
C PHE A 378 8.04 22.39 10.76
N GLY A 379 6.90 22.52 11.44
CA GLY A 379 6.71 23.48 12.54
C GLY A 379 7.79 23.35 13.61
N GLY A 380 8.57 24.40 13.82
CA GLY A 380 9.63 24.45 14.84
C GLY A 380 10.93 23.73 14.48
N ILE A 381 11.12 23.26 13.24
CA ILE A 381 12.40 22.71 12.76
C ILE A 381 13.08 23.68 11.79
N TYR A 382 12.34 24.17 10.80
CA TYR A 382 12.86 25.07 9.77
C TYR A 382 12.38 26.51 10.01
N PRO A 383 13.14 27.51 9.54
CA PRO A 383 12.69 28.90 9.58
C PRO A 383 11.40 29.08 8.76
N TYR A 384 10.49 29.93 9.26
CA TYR A 384 9.16 30.11 8.68
C TYR A 384 9.20 30.51 7.20
N ASP A 385 10.18 31.31 6.78
CA ASP A 385 10.32 31.77 5.40
C ASP A 385 10.53 30.61 4.41
N GLN A 386 11.33 29.61 4.80
CA GLN A 386 11.56 28.42 3.97
C GLN A 386 10.33 27.53 3.88
N ILE A 387 9.59 27.39 4.99
CA ILE A 387 8.35 26.60 5.04
C ILE A 387 7.29 27.22 4.14
N ILE A 388 7.10 28.54 4.21
CA ILE A 388 6.10 29.25 3.39
C ILE A 388 6.41 29.11 1.90
N ASN A 389 7.69 29.25 1.51
CA ASN A 389 8.08 29.09 0.11
C ASN A 389 7.84 27.65 -0.40
N LEU A 390 8.18 26.65 0.43
CA LEU A 390 7.93 25.24 0.11
C LEU A 390 6.43 24.95 -0.03
N VAL A 391 5.61 25.45 0.90
CA VAL A 391 4.15 25.30 0.87
C VAL A 391 3.56 25.96 -0.38
N ALA A 392 4.01 27.17 -0.72
CA ALA A 392 3.52 27.89 -1.89
C ALA A 392 3.82 27.12 -3.19
N ASN A 393 5.05 26.63 -3.36
CA ASN A 393 5.46 25.85 -4.54
C ASN A 393 4.65 24.55 -4.66
N VAL A 394 4.50 23.82 -3.56
CA VAL A 394 3.74 22.56 -3.54
C VAL A 394 2.25 22.80 -3.81
N TRP A 395 1.69 23.87 -3.26
CA TRP A 395 0.31 24.26 -3.48
C TRP A 395 0.06 24.64 -4.94
N GLN A 396 0.91 25.48 -5.53
CA GLN A 396 0.85 25.85 -6.95
C GLN A 396 0.92 24.61 -7.86
N TYR A 397 1.83 23.68 -7.57
CA TYR A 397 1.93 22.42 -8.31
C TYR A 397 0.64 21.60 -8.22
N LYS A 398 0.07 21.42 -7.01
CA LYS A 398 -1.18 20.67 -6.83
C LYS A 398 -2.36 21.33 -7.54
N LEU A 399 -2.42 22.66 -7.54
CA LEU A 399 -3.44 23.41 -8.30
C LEU A 399 -3.31 23.16 -9.81
N LEU A 400 -2.10 23.27 -10.35
CA LEU A 400 -1.84 23.03 -11.77
C LEU A 400 -2.22 21.59 -12.16
N MET A 401 -1.84 20.60 -11.35
CA MET A 401 -2.20 19.20 -11.58
C MET A 401 -3.71 18.96 -11.45
N THR A 402 -4.40 19.70 -10.58
CA THR A 402 -5.87 19.63 -10.47
C THR A 402 -6.53 20.16 -11.75
N LEU A 403 -6.01 21.25 -12.33
CA LEU A 403 -6.53 21.79 -13.58
C LEU A 403 -6.30 20.85 -14.77
N ILE A 404 -5.10 20.27 -14.87
CA ILE A 404 -4.72 19.31 -15.92
C ILE A 404 -5.52 18.02 -15.81
N SER A 405 -5.78 17.54 -14.58
CA SER A 405 -6.51 16.30 -14.35
C SER A 405 -8.03 16.43 -14.50
N LEU A 406 -8.58 17.65 -14.44
CA LEU A 406 -10.02 17.88 -14.59
C LEU A 406 -10.63 17.31 -15.88
N PRO A 407 -10.09 17.56 -17.10
CA PRO A 407 -10.61 16.96 -18.32
C PRO A 407 -10.53 15.43 -18.30
N LEU A 408 -9.46 14.87 -17.72
CA LEU A 408 -9.28 13.43 -17.57
C LEU A 408 -10.36 12.82 -16.66
N ILE A 409 -10.64 13.45 -15.52
CA ILE A 409 -11.69 13.01 -14.58
C ILE A 409 -13.05 13.00 -15.28
N LEU A 410 -13.38 14.07 -16.02
CA LEU A 410 -14.67 14.19 -16.72
C LEU A 410 -14.80 13.14 -17.83
N TRP A 411 -13.73 12.89 -18.58
CA TRP A 411 -13.69 11.86 -19.62
C TRP A 411 -13.90 10.46 -19.03
N LEU A 412 -13.13 10.09 -18.00
CA LEU A 412 -13.26 8.81 -17.31
C LEU A 412 -14.66 8.62 -16.73
N CYS A 413 -15.22 9.68 -16.15
CA CYS A 413 -16.57 9.66 -15.60
C CYS A 413 -17.63 9.36 -16.67
N LYS A 414 -17.55 10.00 -17.85
CA LYS A 414 -18.47 9.72 -18.96
C LYS A 414 -18.31 8.28 -19.46
N TYR A 415 -17.06 7.87 -19.71
CA TYR A 415 -16.74 6.52 -20.18
C TYR A 415 -17.26 5.42 -19.24
N LEU A 416 -17.07 5.59 -17.92
CA LEU A 416 -17.55 4.63 -16.93
C LEU A 416 -19.07 4.65 -16.76
N GLN A 417 -19.72 5.80 -16.90
CA GLN A 417 -21.18 5.88 -16.91
C GLN A 417 -21.78 5.16 -18.12
N GLU A 418 -21.24 5.38 -19.32
CA GLU A 418 -21.69 4.71 -20.55
C GLU A 418 -21.50 3.20 -20.46
N ASN A 419 -20.37 2.72 -19.94
CA ASN A 419 -20.12 1.29 -19.77
C ASN A 419 -21.01 0.65 -18.69
N ASN A 420 -21.25 1.33 -17.57
CA ASN A 420 -22.17 0.83 -16.55
C ASN A 420 -23.62 0.75 -17.07
N ILE A 421 -24.06 1.68 -17.93
CA ILE A 421 -25.38 1.64 -18.57
C ILE A 421 -25.47 0.47 -19.56
N ARG A 422 -24.42 0.20 -20.35
CA ARG A 422 -24.39 -0.98 -21.25
C ARG A 422 -24.46 -2.30 -20.49
N VAL A 423 -23.81 -2.41 -19.33
CA VAL A 423 -23.89 -3.61 -18.48
C VAL A 423 -25.28 -3.82 -17.89
N LEU A 424 -26.04 -2.73 -17.65
CA LEU A 424 -27.44 -2.80 -17.22
C LEU A 424 -28.41 -3.17 -18.37
N GLN A 425 -28.14 -2.75 -19.60
CA GLN A 425 -28.98 -3.08 -20.77
C GLN A 425 -28.81 -4.52 -21.28
N ILE A 426 -27.68 -5.17 -21.03
CA ILE A 426 -27.49 -6.61 -21.35
C ILE A 426 -28.29 -7.52 -20.39
N LYS A 427 -28.89 -6.95 -19.34
CA LYS A 427 -29.71 -7.65 -18.33
C LYS A 427 -31.23 -7.48 -18.51
N VAL A 428 -31.68 -6.83 -19.58
CA VAL A 428 -33.10 -6.77 -19.99
C VAL A 428 -33.25 -7.60 -21.25
#